data_AF-A0A8V5H8T1-F1
#
_entry.id   AF-A0A8V5H8T1-F1
#
_cell.length_a   1.000
_cell.length_b   1.000
_cell.length_c   1.000
_cell.angle_alpha   90.00
_cell.angle_beta   90.00
_cell.angle_gamma   90.00
#
_symmetry.space_group_name_H-M   'P 1'
#
loop_
_entity.id
_entity.type
_entity.pdbx_description
1 polymer ?
#
loop_
_entity_poly.entity_id
_entity_poly.type
_entity_poly.pdbx_seq_one_letter_code
_entity_poly.pdbx_strand_id
1 'polypeptide(L)'
;GASAPQRWVRACVCPPPVLPRGTPRWSQPPEKPAAAPLLTRRPFLVAWNVPTQDCKPRFQVSLDFSLFDLQASPNEGFVGQNLTIFYKERLGLYPYYNSQRVAVNGGVPQNSSLSEHLARLQEGIGKYIRSPAKEGLAVIDWEEWRPIWARNWKPKDIYREVSKQLVYQRQRNWSHEEANKQAVFEFESAAREFMVSTLRVAKSFRPKQLWGFYLFPDCYNHDYSKNKESYTGQCPDVEKTRNDQLAWLWRESTALYPSIYLDVLLASTPNSRKFVRARVMEAMRISQQHHDGYSLPVFVYTRPTYIRKLDVLRTNCALSPQLDLISTIGESAALGAAGAIFWGDADYTKNRVGLGQCSDLGRYIVNVTTAAQLCSTALCHRQGRCLRQDSNADVFLHLNSSSFQLHHRDGDNPQRPLFWAEGQLSPADTFYLRTHFRCHCYQGWQGSGCQVPADSKSDAPDFLAPLGLGVLLLLASWCYLLLD
;
A
#
# COMPACT_ATOMS: atom_id res chain seq x y z
N GLY A 1 -46.22 -16.73 75.71
CA GLY A 1 -46.16 -18.16 76.01
C GLY A 1 -45.40 -18.85 74.89
N ALA A 2 -44.51 -19.76 75.29
CA ALA A 2 -43.79 -20.75 74.48
C ALA A 2 -42.67 -20.27 73.53
N SER A 3 -41.58 -21.03 73.60
CA SER A 3 -40.23 -20.81 73.13
C SER A 3 -39.77 -21.95 72.21
N ALA A 4 -38.84 -21.61 71.29
CA ALA A 4 -37.85 -22.47 70.60
C ALA A 4 -38.32 -23.35 69.41
N PRO A 5 -37.43 -23.88 68.52
CA PRO A 5 -35.97 -23.70 68.41
C PRO A 5 -35.44 -23.38 66.98
N GLN A 6 -34.25 -22.78 66.91
CA GLN A 6 -33.40 -22.73 65.71
C GLN A 6 -32.87 -24.15 65.37
N ARG A 7 -33.12 -24.63 64.15
CA ARG A 7 -32.50 -25.84 63.58
C ARG A 7 -31.47 -25.44 62.52
N TRP A 8 -30.27 -25.97 62.70
CA TRP A 8 -29.12 -25.91 61.80
C TRP A 8 -29.40 -26.70 60.51
N VAL A 9 -29.31 -26.03 59.35
CA VAL A 9 -29.23 -26.70 58.05
C VAL A 9 -27.77 -26.68 57.60
N ARG A 10 -27.22 -27.89 57.38
CA ARG A 10 -25.86 -28.11 56.87
C ARG A 10 -25.73 -27.47 55.48
N ALA A 11 -24.83 -26.50 55.35
CA ALA A 11 -24.41 -25.98 54.05
C ALA A 11 -23.65 -27.08 53.28
N CYS A 12 -24.18 -27.49 52.13
CA CYS A 12 -23.44 -28.28 51.17
C CYS A 12 -22.35 -27.38 50.56
N VAL A 13 -21.09 -27.66 50.86
CA VAL A 13 -19.94 -26.98 50.27
C VAL A 13 -19.75 -27.52 48.86
N CYS A 14 -20.03 -26.69 47.85
CA CYS A 14 -19.64 -26.98 46.47
C CYS A 14 -18.10 -26.95 46.37
N PRO A 15 -17.45 -27.95 45.74
CA PRO A 15 -16.04 -27.87 45.44
C PRO A 15 -15.77 -26.71 44.46
N PRO A 16 -14.60 -26.05 44.54
CA PRO A 16 -14.26 -24.94 43.65
C PRO A 16 -14.23 -25.41 42.19
N PRO A 17 -14.63 -24.56 41.23
CA PRO A 17 -14.57 -24.90 39.82
C PRO A 17 -13.12 -25.19 39.42
N VAL A 18 -12.91 -26.37 38.84
CA VAL A 18 -11.68 -26.74 38.16
C VAL A 18 -11.48 -25.75 37.01
N LEU A 19 -10.48 -24.89 37.12
CA LEU A 19 -10.04 -24.02 36.02
C LEU A 19 -9.70 -24.90 34.81
N PRO A 20 -10.31 -24.68 33.64
CA PRO A 20 -9.86 -25.36 32.43
C PRO A 20 -8.40 -24.96 32.17
N ARG A 21 -7.53 -25.97 32.08
CA ARG A 21 -6.16 -25.81 31.61
C ARG A 21 -6.18 -25.02 30.30
N GLY A 22 -5.34 -23.98 30.26
CA GLY A 22 -4.91 -23.19 29.11
C GLY A 22 -5.79 -23.27 27.86
N THR A 23 -6.47 -22.18 27.56
CA THR A 23 -6.94 -21.90 26.20
C THR A 23 -5.79 -22.13 25.21
N PRO A 24 -6.00 -22.85 24.10
CA PRO A 24 -5.02 -22.91 23.04
C PRO A 24 -4.79 -21.46 22.60
N ARG A 25 -3.54 -20.99 22.64
CA ARG A 25 -3.15 -19.82 21.85
C ARG A 25 -3.57 -20.16 20.43
N TRP A 26 -4.58 -19.47 19.90
CA TRP A 26 -4.84 -19.43 18.48
C TRP A 26 -3.53 -18.99 17.82
N SER A 27 -2.76 -19.94 17.30
CA SER A 27 -1.55 -19.63 16.55
C SER A 27 -2.01 -18.81 15.35
N GLN A 28 -1.60 -17.54 15.30
CA GLN A 28 -1.73 -16.75 14.08
C GLN A 28 -1.19 -17.62 12.94
N PRO A 29 -1.89 -17.68 11.79
CA PRO A 29 -1.38 -18.42 10.65
C PRO A 29 0.05 -17.92 10.35
N PRO A 30 0.97 -18.83 9.95
CA PRO A 30 2.35 -18.46 9.67
C PRO A 30 2.40 -17.28 8.69
N GLU A 31 3.20 -16.27 9.03
CA GLU A 31 3.38 -15.06 8.22
C GLU A 31 3.82 -15.46 6.80
N LYS A 32 3.12 -14.96 5.77
CA LYS A 32 3.47 -15.27 4.38
C LYS A 32 4.82 -14.64 4.03
N PRO A 33 5.61 -15.26 3.14
CA PRO A 33 6.87 -14.66 2.71
C PRO A 33 6.62 -13.32 2.00
N ALA A 34 7.57 -12.39 2.13
CA ALA A 34 7.55 -11.11 1.42
C ALA A 34 7.80 -11.30 -0.08
N ALA A 35 7.19 -10.45 -0.92
CA ALA A 35 7.61 -10.34 -2.30
C ALA A 35 9.09 -9.92 -2.38
N ALA A 36 9.86 -10.61 -3.23
CA ALA A 36 11.26 -10.23 -3.48
C ALA A 36 11.33 -8.82 -4.12
N PRO A 37 12.35 -8.01 -3.83
CA PRO A 37 12.46 -6.67 -4.41
C PRO A 37 12.79 -6.76 -5.90
N LEU A 38 11.78 -6.53 -6.75
CA LEU A 38 11.90 -6.67 -8.21
C LEU A 38 12.88 -5.65 -8.83
N LEU A 39 12.84 -4.40 -8.37
CA LEU A 39 13.47 -3.28 -9.08
C LEU A 39 14.96 -3.06 -8.78
N THR A 40 15.32 -2.93 -7.49
CA THR A 40 16.66 -2.49 -7.08
C THR A 40 17.39 -3.48 -6.18
N ARG A 41 16.79 -4.65 -5.92
CA ARG A 41 17.23 -5.61 -4.90
C ARG A 41 17.38 -5.04 -3.48
N ARG A 42 16.95 -3.79 -3.25
CA ARG A 42 16.99 -3.15 -1.93
C ARG A 42 15.77 -3.55 -1.10
N PRO A 43 15.93 -3.75 0.23
CA PRO A 43 14.82 -4.03 1.13
C PRO A 43 13.80 -2.89 1.23
N PHE A 44 14.27 -1.65 1.13
CA PHE A 44 13.46 -0.44 1.22
C PHE A 44 13.80 0.50 0.07
N LEU A 45 12.86 0.67 -0.86
CA LEU A 45 12.99 1.50 -2.05
C LEU A 45 12.46 2.92 -1.80
N VAL A 46 13.14 3.94 -2.31
CA VAL A 46 12.64 5.33 -2.25
C VAL A 46 12.48 5.90 -3.66
N ALA A 47 11.26 6.29 -4.01
CA ALA A 47 10.93 6.84 -5.31
C ALA A 47 10.58 8.34 -5.21
N TRP A 48 11.02 9.11 -6.22
CA TRP A 48 10.63 10.50 -6.41
C TRP A 48 9.62 10.63 -7.54
N ASN A 49 8.39 11.06 -7.23
CA ASN A 49 7.29 11.27 -8.17
C ASN A 49 6.68 12.67 -8.00
N VAL A 50 7.54 13.69 -8.03
CA VAL A 50 7.18 15.11 -7.90
C VAL A 50 7.48 15.80 -9.24
N PRO A 51 6.60 16.67 -9.77
CA PRO A 51 6.72 17.26 -11.11
C PRO A 51 7.79 18.35 -11.21
N THR A 52 9.02 18.03 -10.82
CA THR A 52 10.13 18.97 -10.68
C THR A 52 10.88 19.28 -11.98
N GLN A 53 10.38 18.81 -13.12
CA GLN A 53 11.04 18.96 -14.43
C GLN A 53 11.05 20.42 -14.89
N ASP A 54 10.08 21.22 -14.44
CA ASP A 54 9.98 22.64 -14.75
C ASP A 54 10.94 23.51 -13.90
N CYS A 55 11.59 22.95 -12.86
CA CYS A 55 12.43 23.73 -11.96
C CYS A 55 13.67 24.32 -12.66
N LYS A 56 14.33 23.55 -13.52
CA LYS A 56 15.51 24.00 -14.28
C LYS A 56 15.18 25.13 -15.26
N PRO A 57 14.23 24.97 -16.20
CA PRO A 57 13.92 26.02 -17.16
C PRO A 57 13.30 27.27 -16.52
N ARG A 58 12.53 27.15 -15.42
CA ARG A 58 11.86 28.31 -14.79
C ARG A 58 12.71 29.04 -13.76
N PHE A 59 13.53 28.33 -12.98
CA PHE A 59 14.23 28.90 -11.83
C PHE A 59 15.75 28.73 -11.88
N GLN A 60 16.29 28.13 -12.95
CA GLN A 60 17.72 27.78 -13.05
C GLN A 60 18.21 26.86 -11.92
N VAL A 61 17.29 26.08 -11.34
CA VAL A 61 17.60 25.11 -10.28
C VAL A 61 17.68 23.70 -10.89
N SER A 62 18.86 23.10 -10.85
CA SER A 62 19.05 21.69 -11.22
C SER A 62 19.00 20.81 -9.98
N LEU A 63 18.31 19.68 -10.10
CA LEU A 63 18.03 18.77 -9.00
C LEU A 63 18.79 17.48 -9.19
N ASP A 64 19.42 17.00 -8.13
CA ASP A 64 20.10 15.73 -8.14
C ASP A 64 19.18 14.64 -7.57
N PHE A 65 18.91 13.63 -8.39
CA PHE A 65 18.06 12.49 -8.05
C PHE A 65 18.84 11.21 -7.78
N SER A 66 20.18 11.25 -7.73
CA SER A 66 21.06 10.10 -7.46
C SER A 66 20.81 9.39 -6.13
N LEU A 67 20.05 10.02 -5.22
CA LEU A 67 19.62 9.45 -3.94
C LEU A 67 18.41 8.53 -4.05
N PHE A 68 17.59 8.71 -5.07
CA PHE A 68 16.35 7.98 -5.25
C PHE A 68 16.59 6.76 -6.12
N ASP A 69 15.97 5.66 -5.75
CA ASP A 69 16.01 4.42 -6.51
C ASP A 69 15.23 4.56 -7.82
N LEU A 70 14.12 5.30 -7.79
CA LEU A 70 13.30 5.60 -8.96
C LEU A 70 13.06 7.11 -9.04
N GLN A 71 13.20 7.64 -10.24
CA GLN A 71 12.79 9.00 -10.58
C GLN A 71 11.63 8.93 -11.59
N ALA A 72 10.56 9.64 -11.28
CA ALA A 72 9.39 9.78 -12.14
C ALA A 72 8.81 11.20 -12.07
N SER A 73 7.96 11.51 -13.04
CA SER A 73 7.09 12.67 -13.11
C SER A 73 5.65 12.21 -13.19
N PRO A 74 4.73 12.84 -12.43
CA PRO A 74 3.30 12.64 -12.63
C PRO A 74 2.76 13.40 -13.86
N ASN A 75 3.56 14.24 -14.52
CA ASN A 75 3.13 15.04 -15.66
C ASN A 75 2.82 14.17 -16.89
N GLU A 76 1.82 14.57 -17.68
CA GLU A 76 1.28 13.76 -18.78
C GLU A 76 2.31 13.44 -19.88
N GLY A 77 3.22 14.37 -20.15
CA GLY A 77 4.23 14.22 -21.19
C GLY A 77 5.35 13.22 -20.87
N PHE A 78 5.45 12.74 -19.63
CA PHE A 78 6.53 11.87 -19.18
C PHE A 78 6.08 10.41 -19.18
N VAL A 79 6.62 9.65 -20.12
CA VAL A 79 6.24 8.27 -20.40
C VAL A 79 7.45 7.34 -20.32
N GLY A 80 7.20 6.03 -20.23
CA GLY A 80 8.27 5.02 -20.17
C GLY A 80 9.07 5.08 -18.87
N GLN A 81 8.44 5.48 -17.76
CA GLN A 81 9.07 5.63 -16.45
C GLN A 81 8.94 4.34 -15.62
N ASN A 82 9.81 4.12 -14.63
CA ASN A 82 9.75 2.93 -13.76
C ASN A 82 8.68 3.05 -12.66
N LEU A 83 8.15 4.25 -12.45
CA LEU A 83 6.96 4.51 -11.65
C LEU A 83 6.00 5.32 -12.53
N THR A 84 4.80 4.79 -12.74
CA THR A 84 3.75 5.44 -13.54
C THR A 84 2.51 5.59 -12.67
N ILE A 85 2.00 6.82 -12.57
CA ILE A 85 0.71 7.11 -11.94
C ILE A 85 -0.32 7.47 -13.02
N PHE A 86 -1.46 6.77 -12.99
CA PHE A 86 -2.58 6.96 -13.90
C PHE A 86 -3.69 7.73 -13.18
N TYR A 87 -3.78 9.03 -13.43
CA TYR A 87 -4.94 9.82 -13.03
C TYR A 87 -6.19 9.40 -13.80
N LYS A 88 -7.37 9.81 -13.31
CA LYS A 88 -8.69 9.39 -13.79
C LYS A 88 -8.90 9.48 -15.32
N GLU A 89 -8.28 10.43 -16.02
CA GLU A 89 -8.41 10.61 -17.47
C GLU A 89 -7.44 9.73 -18.29
N ARG A 90 -6.51 9.02 -17.64
CA ARG A 90 -5.36 8.37 -18.31
C ARG A 90 -5.48 6.86 -18.45
N LEU A 91 -6.53 6.25 -17.88
CA LEU A 91 -6.67 4.80 -17.85
C LEU A 91 -8.14 4.39 -18.03
N GLY A 92 -8.49 4.02 -19.27
CA GLY A 92 -9.84 3.61 -19.62
C GLY A 92 -10.85 4.77 -19.54
N LEU A 93 -12.13 4.42 -19.54
CA LEU A 93 -13.24 5.37 -19.39
C LEU A 93 -13.76 5.34 -17.96
N TYR A 94 -13.00 5.88 -17.01
CA TYR A 94 -13.42 5.90 -15.60
C TYR A 94 -14.64 6.82 -15.42
N PRO A 95 -15.71 6.39 -14.74
CA PRO A 95 -16.90 7.22 -14.54
C PRO A 95 -16.77 8.14 -13.33
N TYR A 96 -17.10 9.41 -13.51
CA TYR A 96 -17.04 10.42 -12.44
C TYR A 96 -17.91 11.65 -12.77
N TYR A 97 -18.06 12.55 -11.80
CA TYR A 97 -18.65 13.87 -12.01
C TYR A 97 -17.56 14.95 -12.04
N ASN A 98 -17.59 15.81 -13.05
CA ASN A 98 -16.66 16.95 -13.13
C ASN A 98 -17.02 18.05 -12.10
N SER A 99 -16.25 19.14 -12.07
CA SER A 99 -16.47 20.24 -11.13
C SER A 99 -17.82 20.95 -11.30
N GLN A 100 -18.41 20.87 -12.50
CA GLN A 100 -19.76 21.36 -12.80
C GLN A 100 -20.86 20.31 -12.52
N ARG A 101 -20.52 19.20 -11.87
CA ARG A 101 -21.42 18.07 -11.58
C ARG A 101 -22.04 17.44 -12.84
N VAL A 102 -21.36 17.51 -13.97
CA VAL A 102 -21.75 16.82 -15.20
C VAL A 102 -21.15 15.41 -15.19
N ALA A 103 -21.99 14.42 -15.50
CA ALA A 103 -21.57 13.03 -15.59
C ALA A 103 -20.59 12.84 -16.76
N VAL A 104 -19.43 12.27 -16.46
CA VAL A 104 -18.45 11.82 -17.44
C VAL A 104 -18.46 10.30 -17.45
N ASN A 105 -18.50 9.70 -18.64
CA ASN A 105 -18.59 8.25 -18.85
C ASN A 105 -19.74 7.57 -18.09
N GLY A 106 -20.87 8.27 -17.88
CA GLY A 106 -22.02 7.74 -17.13
C GLY A 106 -22.07 8.14 -15.65
N GLY A 107 -21.00 8.74 -15.10
CA GLY A 107 -20.95 9.35 -13.77
C GLY A 107 -20.80 8.35 -12.61
N VAL A 108 -21.54 7.24 -12.64
CA VAL A 108 -21.49 6.15 -11.63
C VAL A 108 -21.22 4.81 -12.32
N PRO A 109 -20.50 3.86 -11.68
CA PRO A 109 -20.08 2.62 -12.33
C PRO A 109 -21.24 1.79 -12.89
N GLN A 110 -22.38 1.71 -12.21
CA GLN A 110 -23.56 0.94 -12.67
C GLN A 110 -24.31 1.58 -13.85
N ASN A 111 -23.95 2.80 -14.25
CA ASN A 111 -24.52 3.52 -15.39
C ASN A 111 -23.48 3.75 -16.50
N SER A 112 -22.41 2.95 -16.52
CA SER A 112 -21.24 3.13 -17.38
C SER A 112 -20.96 1.85 -18.15
N SER A 113 -20.48 1.97 -19.40
CA SER A 113 -20.12 0.80 -20.20
C SER A 113 -18.76 0.24 -19.79
N LEU A 114 -18.76 -0.91 -19.11
CA LEU A 114 -17.53 -1.60 -18.72
C LEU A 114 -16.72 -2.06 -19.95
N SER A 115 -17.38 -2.54 -21.01
CA SER A 115 -16.69 -3.02 -22.21
C SER A 115 -15.92 -1.88 -22.91
N GLU A 116 -16.54 -0.71 -23.07
CA GLU A 116 -15.88 0.47 -23.64
C GLU A 116 -14.75 0.98 -22.74
N HIS A 117 -14.95 0.96 -21.43
CA HIS A 117 -13.91 1.27 -20.46
C HIS A 117 -12.67 0.38 -20.65
N LEU A 118 -12.87 -0.94 -20.69
CA LEU A 118 -11.78 -1.92 -20.83
C LEU A 118 -11.10 -1.82 -22.20
N ALA A 119 -11.85 -1.56 -23.28
CA ALA A 119 -11.31 -1.39 -24.62
C ALA A 119 -10.32 -0.21 -24.72
N ARG A 120 -10.48 0.82 -23.90
CA ARG A 120 -9.56 1.98 -23.84
C ARG A 120 -8.36 1.80 -22.91
N LEU A 121 -8.30 0.73 -22.12
CA LEU A 121 -7.17 0.53 -21.19
C LEU A 121 -5.85 0.33 -21.93
N GLN A 122 -5.83 -0.43 -23.01
CA GLN A 122 -4.59 -0.79 -23.72
C GLN A 122 -3.89 0.44 -24.31
N GLU A 123 -4.65 1.43 -24.78
CA GLU A 123 -4.11 2.70 -25.30
C GLU A 123 -3.37 3.47 -24.19
N GLY A 124 -4.04 3.69 -23.06
CA GLY A 124 -3.44 4.37 -21.90
C GLY A 124 -2.21 3.64 -21.39
N ILE A 125 -2.31 2.33 -21.15
CA ILE A 125 -1.18 1.54 -20.65
C ILE A 125 -0.04 1.52 -21.67
N GLY A 126 -0.34 1.38 -22.96
CA GLY A 126 0.65 1.37 -24.03
C GLY A 126 1.41 2.70 -24.17
N LYS A 127 0.71 3.82 -23.98
CA LYS A 127 1.31 5.17 -24.00
C LYS A 127 2.36 5.33 -22.90
N TYR A 128 2.02 5.00 -21.65
CA TYR A 128 2.90 5.26 -20.50
C TYR A 128 3.88 4.12 -20.20
N ILE A 129 3.51 2.86 -20.47
CA ILE A 129 4.33 1.67 -20.19
C ILE A 129 4.56 0.94 -21.51
N ARG A 130 5.52 1.45 -22.29
CA ARG A 130 5.77 1.00 -23.67
C ARG A 130 6.24 -0.45 -23.77
N SER A 131 7.17 -0.87 -22.91
CA SER A 131 7.77 -2.21 -22.95
C SER A 131 7.01 -3.19 -22.06
N PRO A 132 6.59 -4.37 -22.58
CA PRO A 132 5.99 -5.44 -21.77
C PRO A 132 6.95 -6.05 -20.73
N ALA A 133 8.25 -6.02 -21.01
CA ALA A 133 9.29 -6.57 -20.13
C ALA A 133 9.72 -5.59 -19.03
N LYS A 134 9.24 -4.35 -19.07
CA LYS A 134 9.63 -3.34 -18.10
C LYS A 134 9.04 -3.68 -16.72
N GLU A 135 9.91 -3.74 -15.73
CA GLU A 135 9.53 -3.80 -14.32
C GLU A 135 9.28 -2.39 -13.80
N GLY A 136 8.32 -2.24 -12.89
CA GLY A 136 7.94 -0.93 -12.38
C GLY A 136 6.76 -0.95 -11.42
N LEU A 137 6.47 0.24 -10.91
CA LEU A 137 5.31 0.53 -10.08
C LEU A 137 4.24 1.18 -10.98
N ALA A 138 3.03 0.61 -10.97
CA ALA A 138 1.90 1.12 -11.76
C ALA A 138 0.74 1.44 -10.81
N VAL A 139 0.50 2.73 -10.60
CA VAL A 139 -0.42 3.22 -9.59
C VAL A 139 -1.64 3.82 -10.25
N ILE A 140 -2.83 3.30 -9.94
CA ILE A 140 -4.11 3.83 -10.42
C ILE A 140 -4.63 4.83 -9.40
N ASP A 141 -4.75 6.10 -9.80
CA ASP A 141 -5.19 7.18 -8.93
C ASP A 141 -6.63 7.61 -9.25
N TRP A 142 -7.56 6.80 -8.75
CA TRP A 142 -9.00 6.99 -8.91
C TRP A 142 -9.60 7.41 -7.57
N GLU A 143 -9.70 8.72 -7.39
CA GLU A 143 -10.14 9.28 -6.11
C GLU A 143 -11.61 9.66 -6.08
N GLU A 144 -12.35 9.59 -7.18
CA GLU A 144 -13.63 10.30 -7.29
C GLU A 144 -14.74 9.66 -6.46
N TRP A 145 -14.86 8.34 -6.49
CA TRP A 145 -15.73 7.57 -5.60
C TRP A 145 -14.93 6.51 -4.83
N ARG A 146 -15.57 5.88 -3.83
CA ARG A 146 -15.03 4.74 -3.08
C ARG A 146 -15.90 3.52 -3.35
N PRO A 147 -15.33 2.31 -3.49
CA PRO A 147 -16.10 1.10 -3.82
C PRO A 147 -17.04 0.66 -2.70
N ILE A 148 -16.83 1.13 -1.47
CA ILE A 148 -17.77 0.93 -0.35
C ILE A 148 -18.69 2.16 -0.29
N TRP A 149 -19.99 1.94 -0.44
CA TRP A 149 -21.06 2.94 -0.42
C TRP A 149 -20.92 3.91 0.75
N ALA A 150 -20.71 3.34 1.95
CA ALA A 150 -20.61 4.10 3.18
C ALA A 150 -19.46 5.12 3.18
N ARG A 151 -18.43 4.95 2.34
CA ARG A 151 -17.27 5.86 2.21
C ARG A 151 -17.49 7.03 1.25
N ASN A 152 -18.63 7.09 0.57
CA ASN A 152 -18.99 8.17 -0.36
C ASN A 152 -19.74 9.30 0.35
N TRP A 153 -19.08 9.96 1.31
CA TRP A 153 -19.64 11.10 2.05
C TRP A 153 -19.09 12.45 1.55
N LYS A 154 -19.72 13.54 2.02
CA LYS A 154 -19.32 14.93 1.75
C LYS A 154 -19.27 15.22 0.23
N PRO A 155 -18.16 15.62 -0.43
CA PRO A 155 -18.24 15.93 -1.87
C PRO A 155 -18.57 14.71 -2.72
N LYS A 156 -18.45 13.49 -2.17
CA LYS A 156 -18.79 12.22 -2.84
C LYS A 156 -20.25 11.81 -2.66
N ASP A 157 -21.06 12.61 -1.98
CA ASP A 157 -22.46 12.25 -1.74
C ASP A 157 -23.28 12.18 -3.04
N ILE A 158 -22.88 12.93 -4.06
CA ILE A 158 -23.46 12.90 -5.40
C ILE A 158 -23.54 11.47 -5.98
N TYR A 159 -22.54 10.62 -5.70
CA TYR A 159 -22.55 9.23 -6.16
C TYR A 159 -23.67 8.43 -5.50
N ARG A 160 -23.98 8.71 -4.22
CA ARG A 160 -25.11 8.09 -3.52
C ARG A 160 -26.45 8.64 -4.00
N GLU A 161 -26.54 9.96 -4.18
CA GLU A 161 -27.74 10.64 -4.67
C GLU A 161 -28.17 10.12 -6.05
N VAL A 162 -27.25 10.15 -7.02
CA VAL A 162 -27.59 9.72 -8.39
C VAL A 162 -27.85 8.22 -8.46
N SER A 163 -27.12 7.40 -7.72
CA SER A 163 -27.38 5.95 -7.65
C SER A 163 -28.81 5.66 -7.19
N LYS A 164 -29.30 6.37 -6.16
CA LYS A 164 -30.70 6.27 -5.72
C LYS A 164 -31.68 6.74 -6.80
N GLN A 165 -31.40 7.88 -7.44
CA GLN A 165 -32.26 8.43 -8.49
C GLN A 165 -32.43 7.48 -9.68
N LEU A 166 -31.36 6.80 -10.12
CA LEU A 166 -31.42 5.81 -11.19
C LEU A 166 -32.37 4.66 -10.86
N VAL A 167 -32.37 4.19 -9.61
CA VAL A 167 -33.30 3.14 -9.16
C VAL A 167 -34.73 3.68 -9.12
N TYR A 168 -34.96 4.86 -8.54
CA TYR A 168 -36.31 5.46 -8.49
C TYR A 168 -36.92 5.70 -9.87
N GLN A 169 -36.11 6.12 -10.84
CA GLN A 169 -36.58 6.35 -12.20
C GLN A 169 -37.06 5.06 -12.88
N ARG A 170 -36.39 3.93 -12.61
CA ARG A 170 -36.76 2.61 -13.13
C ARG A 170 -37.90 1.95 -12.34
N GLN A 171 -37.96 2.17 -11.02
CA GLN A 171 -38.89 1.51 -10.10
C GLN A 171 -39.68 2.55 -9.28
N ARG A 172 -40.61 3.25 -9.94
CA ARG A 172 -41.38 4.35 -9.33
C ARG A 172 -42.29 3.91 -8.17
N ASN A 173 -42.64 2.63 -8.10
CA ASN A 173 -43.55 2.08 -7.09
C ASN A 173 -42.84 1.56 -5.83
N TRP A 174 -41.51 1.56 -5.80
CA TRP A 174 -40.76 1.09 -4.65
C TRP A 174 -40.73 2.12 -3.53
N SER A 175 -40.69 1.64 -2.29
CA SER A 175 -40.44 2.49 -1.14
C SER A 175 -39.02 3.08 -1.18
N HIS A 176 -38.80 4.14 -0.40
CA HIS A 176 -37.49 4.77 -0.32
C HIS A 176 -36.41 3.84 0.22
N GLU A 177 -36.78 2.92 1.12
CA GLU A 177 -35.86 1.96 1.71
C GLU A 177 -35.44 0.89 0.70
N GLU A 178 -36.39 0.34 -0.06
CA GLU A 178 -36.13 -0.65 -1.11
C GLU A 178 -35.23 -0.07 -2.20
N ALA A 179 -35.56 1.13 -2.70
CA ALA A 179 -34.76 1.82 -3.69
C ALA A 179 -33.34 2.11 -3.19
N ASN A 180 -33.19 2.48 -1.92
CA ASN A 180 -31.87 2.70 -1.33
C ASN A 180 -31.06 1.40 -1.20
N LYS A 181 -31.66 0.29 -0.74
CA LYS A 181 -30.97 -1.00 -0.65
C LYS A 181 -30.48 -1.47 -2.02
N GLN A 182 -31.31 -1.31 -3.05
CA GLN A 182 -30.94 -1.64 -4.42
C GLN A 182 -29.84 -0.72 -4.97
N ALA A 183 -29.90 0.59 -4.70
CA ALA A 183 -28.86 1.52 -5.12
C ALA A 183 -27.49 1.19 -4.51
N VAL A 184 -27.46 0.77 -3.24
CA VAL A 184 -26.24 0.27 -2.59
C VAL A 184 -25.71 -0.96 -3.33
N PHE A 185 -26.57 -1.96 -3.55
CA PHE A 185 -26.19 -3.21 -4.20
C PHE A 185 -25.63 -2.97 -5.61
N GLU A 186 -26.33 -2.19 -6.44
CA GLU A 186 -25.90 -1.92 -7.81
C GLU A 186 -24.59 -1.13 -7.87
N PHE A 187 -24.46 -0.10 -7.03
CA PHE A 187 -23.26 0.72 -6.99
C PHE A 187 -22.03 -0.09 -6.56
N GLU A 188 -22.10 -0.81 -5.44
CA GLU A 188 -20.95 -1.57 -4.93
C GLU A 188 -20.60 -2.75 -5.85
N SER A 189 -21.61 -3.41 -6.45
CA SER A 189 -21.39 -4.49 -7.42
C SER A 189 -20.66 -3.98 -8.66
N ALA A 190 -21.15 -2.89 -9.26
CA ALA A 190 -20.51 -2.31 -10.43
C ALA A 190 -19.14 -1.71 -10.11
N ALA A 191 -18.97 -1.05 -8.95
CA ALA A 191 -17.68 -0.52 -8.51
C ALA A 191 -16.63 -1.64 -8.38
N ARG A 192 -17.01 -2.77 -7.78
CA ARG A 192 -16.16 -3.96 -7.70
C ARG A 192 -15.80 -4.46 -9.09
N GLU A 193 -16.78 -4.63 -9.97
CA GLU A 193 -16.54 -5.16 -11.31
C GLU A 193 -15.60 -4.26 -12.13
N PHE A 194 -15.80 -2.94 -12.08
CA PHE A 194 -14.92 -1.96 -12.73
C PHE A 194 -13.48 -2.06 -12.22
N MET A 195 -13.27 -2.01 -10.91
CA MET A 195 -11.92 -2.01 -10.33
C MET A 195 -11.19 -3.35 -10.56
N VAL A 196 -11.89 -4.48 -10.40
CA VAL A 196 -11.32 -5.82 -10.61
C VAL A 196 -10.97 -6.04 -12.08
N SER A 197 -11.90 -5.75 -13.00
CA SER A 197 -11.69 -5.98 -14.42
C SER A 197 -10.56 -5.11 -14.96
N THR A 198 -10.44 -3.88 -14.47
CA THR A 198 -9.32 -2.98 -14.77
C THR A 198 -7.99 -3.60 -14.35
N LEU A 199 -7.86 -4.05 -13.11
CA LEU A 199 -6.62 -4.68 -12.62
C LEU A 199 -6.28 -5.94 -13.41
N ARG A 200 -7.27 -6.78 -13.74
CA ARG A 200 -7.05 -8.00 -14.52
C ARG A 200 -6.49 -7.71 -15.91
N VAL A 201 -7.11 -6.78 -16.64
CA VAL A 201 -6.62 -6.38 -17.97
C VAL A 201 -5.24 -5.73 -17.86
N ALA A 202 -5.05 -4.83 -16.89
CA ALA A 202 -3.78 -4.13 -16.71
C ALA A 202 -2.61 -5.08 -16.38
N LYS A 203 -2.82 -6.03 -15.45
CA LYS A 203 -1.85 -7.08 -15.12
C LYS A 203 -1.56 -7.99 -16.30
N SER A 204 -2.59 -8.44 -17.01
CA SER A 204 -2.41 -9.29 -18.19
C SER A 204 -1.60 -8.57 -19.27
N PHE A 205 -1.90 -7.30 -19.52
CA PHE A 205 -1.21 -6.51 -20.53
C PHE A 205 0.22 -6.10 -20.11
N ARG A 206 0.48 -5.90 -18.82
CA ARG A 206 1.81 -5.57 -18.24
C ARG A 206 2.07 -6.38 -16.97
N PRO A 207 2.49 -7.65 -17.09
CA PRO A 207 2.62 -8.57 -15.95
C PRO A 207 3.83 -8.31 -15.06
N LYS A 208 4.81 -7.52 -15.53
CA LYS A 208 6.01 -7.14 -14.78
C LYS A 208 5.83 -5.85 -13.96
N GLN A 209 4.66 -5.23 -14.02
CA GLN A 209 4.33 -4.04 -13.25
C GLN A 209 3.60 -4.41 -11.96
N LEU A 210 3.91 -3.68 -10.89
CA LEU A 210 3.22 -3.78 -9.62
C LEU A 210 2.00 -2.84 -9.62
N TRP A 211 0.86 -3.38 -10.02
CA TRP A 211 -0.45 -2.73 -10.07
C TRP A 211 -1.13 -2.64 -8.70
N GLY A 212 -1.70 -1.48 -8.43
CA GLY A 212 -2.55 -1.23 -7.26
C GLY A 212 -3.17 0.17 -7.33
N PHE A 213 -4.15 0.42 -6.46
CA PHE A 213 -4.80 1.72 -6.36
C PHE A 213 -4.12 2.58 -5.30
N TYR A 214 -3.85 3.84 -5.64
CA TYR A 214 -3.44 4.85 -4.68
C TYR A 214 -4.50 4.98 -3.57
N LEU A 215 -4.05 5.34 -2.36
CA LEU A 215 -4.81 5.50 -1.11
C LEU A 215 -5.21 4.19 -0.41
N PHE A 216 -5.23 3.04 -1.10
CA PHE A 216 -5.74 1.81 -0.52
C PHE A 216 -4.64 0.92 0.11
N PRO A 217 -4.90 0.33 1.31
CA PRO A 217 -6.05 0.60 2.18
C PRO A 217 -5.94 1.95 2.89
N ASP A 218 -7.10 2.54 3.21
CA ASP A 218 -7.18 3.72 4.08
C ASP A 218 -7.61 3.31 5.49
N CYS A 219 -7.04 4.01 6.48
CA CYS A 219 -7.25 3.79 7.91
C CYS A 219 -8.29 4.76 8.49
N TYR A 220 -8.53 5.90 7.84
CA TYR A 220 -9.44 6.98 8.29
C TYR A 220 -9.23 7.45 9.74
N ASN A 221 -8.00 7.36 10.26
CA ASN A 221 -7.59 7.75 11.61
C ASN A 221 -7.36 9.27 11.76
N HIS A 222 -8.30 10.09 11.30
CA HIS A 222 -8.17 11.56 11.24
C HIS A 222 -8.73 12.32 12.45
N ASP A 223 -9.14 11.62 13.51
CA ASP A 223 -9.71 12.20 14.73
C ASP A 223 -8.66 12.91 15.62
N TYR A 224 -7.38 12.88 15.25
CA TYR A 224 -6.30 13.69 15.86
C TYR A 224 -6.65 15.19 15.96
N SER A 225 -7.49 15.69 15.04
CA SER A 225 -7.95 17.08 15.05
C SER A 225 -8.89 17.41 16.21
N LYS A 226 -9.61 16.41 16.73
CA LYS A 226 -10.57 16.53 17.83
C LYS A 226 -10.01 16.03 19.15
N ASN A 227 -9.15 15.01 19.11
CA ASN A 227 -8.75 14.22 20.27
C ASN A 227 -7.22 14.24 20.50
N LYS A 228 -6.56 15.42 20.40
CA LYS A 228 -5.09 15.50 20.36
C LYS A 228 -4.38 14.74 21.49
N GLU A 229 -4.87 14.81 22.72
CA GLU A 229 -4.24 14.21 23.90
C GLU A 229 -4.50 12.70 23.99
N SER A 230 -5.73 12.26 23.70
CA SER A 230 -6.15 10.85 23.74
C SER A 230 -5.92 10.09 22.43
N TYR A 231 -5.36 10.75 21.41
CA TYR A 231 -5.16 10.16 20.09
C TYR A 231 -4.22 8.96 20.14
N THR A 232 -4.72 7.80 19.71
CA THR A 232 -3.98 6.54 19.67
C THR A 232 -3.38 6.25 18.30
N GLY A 233 -3.87 6.90 17.24
CA GLY A 233 -3.52 6.58 15.86
C GLY A 233 -4.31 5.44 15.25
N GLN A 234 -4.97 4.59 16.05
CA GLN A 234 -5.58 3.35 15.58
C GLN A 234 -6.65 3.59 14.50
N CYS A 235 -6.67 2.71 13.51
CA CYS A 235 -7.77 2.67 12.55
C CYS A 235 -9.05 2.28 13.30
N PRO A 236 -10.18 3.00 13.12
CA PRO A 236 -11.44 2.58 13.70
C PRO A 236 -11.81 1.16 13.26
N ASP A 237 -12.37 0.35 14.16
CA ASP A 237 -12.65 -1.07 13.86
C ASP A 237 -13.59 -1.23 12.67
N VAL A 238 -14.56 -0.33 12.51
CA VAL A 238 -15.45 -0.31 11.33
C VAL A 238 -14.67 -0.15 10.01
N GLU A 239 -13.56 0.57 10.03
CA GLU A 239 -12.74 0.79 8.83
C GLU A 239 -11.86 -0.40 8.51
N LYS A 240 -11.38 -1.12 9.53
CA LYS A 240 -10.70 -2.41 9.35
C LYS A 240 -11.66 -3.45 8.74
N THR A 241 -12.88 -3.55 9.27
CA THR A 241 -13.93 -4.43 8.72
C THR A 241 -14.28 -4.06 7.28
N ARG A 242 -14.39 -2.76 6.96
CA ARG A 242 -14.60 -2.29 5.57
C ARG A 242 -13.42 -2.62 4.66
N ASN A 243 -12.19 -2.59 5.18
CA ASN A 243 -11.03 -3.04 4.43
C ASN A 243 -11.09 -4.56 4.21
N ASP A 244 -11.55 -5.36 5.18
CA ASP A 244 -11.72 -6.81 5.00
C ASP A 244 -12.76 -7.14 3.92
N GLN A 245 -13.84 -6.34 3.80
CA GLN A 245 -14.84 -6.46 2.72
C GLN A 245 -14.27 -6.24 1.31
N LEU A 246 -13.12 -5.57 1.21
CA LEU A 246 -12.41 -5.33 -0.05
C LEU A 246 -11.42 -6.46 -0.39
N ALA A 247 -11.55 -7.65 0.20
CA ALA A 247 -10.77 -8.85 -0.12
C ALA A 247 -10.56 -9.09 -1.63
N TRP A 248 -11.59 -8.81 -2.43
CA TRP A 248 -11.56 -8.92 -3.89
C TRP A 248 -10.59 -7.95 -4.55
N LEU A 249 -10.37 -6.77 -3.99
CA LEU A 249 -9.44 -5.76 -4.50
C LEU A 249 -8.01 -6.15 -4.20
N TRP A 250 -7.78 -6.63 -2.97
CA TRP A 250 -6.46 -7.04 -2.48
C TRP A 250 -5.94 -8.24 -3.24
N ARG A 251 -6.78 -9.26 -3.44
CA ARG A 251 -6.43 -10.46 -4.22
C ARG A 251 -6.02 -10.12 -5.65
N GLU A 252 -6.66 -9.11 -6.25
CA GLU A 252 -6.36 -8.69 -7.62
C GLU A 252 -5.21 -7.69 -7.71
N SER A 253 -4.77 -7.09 -6.61
CA SER A 253 -3.63 -6.18 -6.57
C SER A 253 -2.32 -6.95 -6.54
N THR A 254 -1.24 -6.30 -6.99
CA THR A 254 0.14 -6.85 -6.91
C THR A 254 1.05 -6.00 -6.02
N ALA A 255 0.58 -4.83 -5.58
CA ALA A 255 1.15 -4.00 -4.53
C ALA A 255 0.07 -3.16 -3.84
N LEU A 256 0.36 -2.66 -2.64
CA LEU A 256 -0.51 -1.72 -1.91
C LEU A 256 0.12 -0.33 -1.85
N TYR A 257 -0.70 0.71 -2.01
CA TYR A 257 -0.25 2.11 -2.10
C TYR A 257 -0.97 3.03 -1.11
N PRO A 258 -0.88 2.77 0.21
CA PRO A 258 -1.53 3.61 1.22
C PRO A 258 -0.89 5.00 1.25
N SER A 259 -1.70 6.04 1.40
CA SER A 259 -1.20 7.41 1.64
C SER A 259 -0.94 7.61 3.13
N ILE A 260 0.20 8.19 3.49
CA ILE A 260 0.58 8.57 4.87
C ILE A 260 0.85 10.07 4.99
N TYR A 261 0.26 10.86 4.08
CA TYR A 261 0.50 12.29 4.03
C TYR A 261 0.20 12.96 5.38
N LEU A 262 1.13 13.76 5.87
CA LEU A 262 0.97 14.45 7.14
C LEU A 262 0.20 15.75 6.99
N ASP A 263 -0.70 15.97 7.93
CA ASP A 263 -1.36 17.24 8.16
C ASP A 263 -0.46 18.17 8.98
N VAL A 264 -0.55 19.49 8.76
CA VAL A 264 0.19 20.48 9.56
C VAL A 264 -0.10 20.38 11.06
N LEU A 265 -1.29 19.91 11.44
CA LEU A 265 -1.64 19.67 12.85
C LEU A 265 -0.82 18.57 13.52
N LEU A 266 -0.20 17.69 12.72
CA LEU A 266 0.64 16.59 13.21
C LEU A 266 2.13 16.95 13.21
N ALA A 267 2.51 18.08 12.57
CA ALA A 267 3.89 18.49 12.36
C ALA A 267 4.73 18.43 13.64
N SER A 268 5.77 17.61 13.61
CA SER A 268 6.75 17.44 14.70
C SER A 268 6.11 17.05 16.04
N THR A 269 5.02 16.28 16.00
CA THR A 269 4.37 15.74 17.21
C THR A 269 4.52 14.22 17.30
N PRO A 270 4.47 13.60 18.50
CA PRO A 270 4.40 12.15 18.63
C PRO A 270 3.18 11.52 17.93
N ASN A 271 2.10 12.30 17.75
CA ASN A 271 0.90 11.85 17.06
C ASN A 271 1.13 11.65 15.55
N SER A 272 2.12 12.30 14.94
CA SER A 272 2.52 12.00 13.55
C SER A 272 2.93 10.53 13.39
N ARG A 273 3.75 10.03 14.32
CA ARG A 273 4.20 8.64 14.33
C ARG A 273 3.03 7.68 14.55
N LYS A 274 2.15 7.96 15.50
CA LYS A 274 0.94 7.15 15.72
C LYS A 274 0.06 7.08 14.48
N PHE A 275 -0.15 8.23 13.82
CA PHE A 275 -0.93 8.33 12.58
C PHE A 275 -0.33 7.48 11.46
N VAL A 276 0.98 7.61 11.20
CA VAL A 276 1.67 6.84 10.15
C VAL A 276 1.74 5.36 10.50
N ARG A 277 2.14 5.02 11.74
CA ARG A 277 2.26 3.64 12.24
C ARG A 277 0.98 2.86 11.98
N ALA A 278 -0.18 3.40 12.36
CA ALA A 278 -1.44 2.70 12.18
C ALA A 278 -1.80 2.48 10.70
N ARG A 279 -1.52 3.45 9.83
CA ARG A 279 -1.77 3.35 8.39
C ARG A 279 -0.87 2.31 7.72
N VAL A 280 0.42 2.31 8.07
CA VAL A 280 1.37 1.30 7.60
C VAL A 280 0.96 -0.07 8.13
N MET A 281 0.65 -0.21 9.42
CA MET A 281 0.26 -1.49 10.02
C MET A 281 -1.03 -2.05 9.43
N GLU A 282 -2.01 -1.22 9.07
CA GLU A 282 -3.21 -1.68 8.38
C GLU A 282 -2.89 -2.19 6.97
N ALA A 283 -2.01 -1.51 6.24
CA ALA A 283 -1.54 -1.99 4.94
C ALA A 283 -0.74 -3.30 5.08
N MET A 284 0.13 -3.42 6.09
CA MET A 284 0.87 -4.66 6.38
C MET A 284 -0.09 -5.80 6.75
N ARG A 285 -1.14 -5.53 7.55
CA ARG A 285 -2.18 -6.52 7.87
C ARG A 285 -2.89 -7.02 6.62
N ILE A 286 -3.37 -6.12 5.76
CA ILE A 286 -4.05 -6.47 4.51
C ILE A 286 -3.11 -7.23 3.55
N SER A 287 -1.83 -6.84 3.49
CA SER A 287 -0.84 -7.46 2.60
C SER A 287 -0.69 -8.97 2.83
N GLN A 288 -0.88 -9.43 4.07
CA GLN A 288 -0.71 -10.83 4.48
C GLN A 288 -1.93 -11.71 4.16
N GLN A 289 -3.12 -11.12 4.00
CA GLN A 289 -4.35 -11.91 4.06
C GLN A 289 -4.78 -12.52 2.71
N HIS A 290 -4.70 -11.77 1.61
CA HIS A 290 -5.54 -12.09 0.44
C HIS A 290 -4.83 -12.59 -0.82
N HIS A 291 -3.50 -12.50 -0.90
CA HIS A 291 -2.72 -13.01 -2.03
C HIS A 291 -2.20 -14.43 -1.74
N ASP A 292 -2.26 -15.34 -2.71
CA ASP A 292 -2.20 -16.79 -2.46
C ASP A 292 -0.77 -17.35 -2.25
N GLY A 293 0.29 -16.58 -2.53
CA GLY A 293 1.68 -17.08 -2.42
C GLY A 293 2.65 -16.22 -1.60
N TYR A 294 2.34 -14.95 -1.36
CA TYR A 294 3.24 -14.00 -0.71
C TYR A 294 2.47 -12.80 -0.15
N SER A 295 3.08 -12.07 0.77
CA SER A 295 2.54 -10.80 1.27
C SER A 295 2.79 -9.67 0.26
N LEU A 296 1.74 -8.95 -0.13
CA LEU A 296 1.86 -7.87 -1.12
C LEU A 296 2.89 -6.81 -0.67
N PRO A 297 3.79 -6.36 -1.56
CA PRO A 297 4.70 -5.27 -1.22
C PRO A 297 3.92 -3.97 -0.99
N VAL A 298 4.21 -3.31 0.13
CA VAL A 298 3.59 -2.03 0.52
C VAL A 298 4.50 -0.87 0.17
N PHE A 299 4.05 0.05 -0.68
CA PHE A 299 4.76 1.29 -1.00
C PHE A 299 3.96 2.49 -0.50
N VAL A 300 4.44 3.12 0.57
CA VAL A 300 3.71 4.22 1.20
C VAL A 300 3.86 5.50 0.38
N TYR A 301 2.75 6.17 0.11
CA TYR A 301 2.76 7.50 -0.50
C TYR A 301 2.98 8.54 0.60
N THR A 302 4.05 9.31 0.48
CA THR A 302 4.36 10.46 1.33
C THR A 302 4.53 11.72 0.49
N ARG A 303 4.54 12.89 1.12
CA ARG A 303 4.86 14.17 0.46
C ARG A 303 6.18 14.71 1.05
N PRO A 304 6.84 15.65 0.37
CA PRO A 304 7.89 16.47 0.99
C PRO A 304 7.33 17.67 1.77
N THR A 305 6.01 17.91 1.73
CA THR A 305 5.30 18.95 2.52
C THR A 305 3.99 18.43 3.13
N TYR A 306 3.35 19.24 3.98
CA TYR A 306 2.06 18.93 4.62
C TYR A 306 0.85 19.17 3.71
N ILE A 307 -0.23 18.37 3.84
CA ILE A 307 -1.41 18.41 2.94
C ILE A 307 -2.11 19.77 2.88
N ARG A 308 -2.12 20.54 3.97
CA ARG A 308 -2.90 21.79 4.10
C ARG A 308 -2.08 23.08 4.13
N LYS A 309 -0.79 23.05 3.76
CA LYS A 309 0.01 24.27 3.65
C LYS A 309 -0.02 24.84 2.23
N LEU A 310 -0.87 25.84 2.05
CA LEU A 310 -0.77 26.90 1.03
C LEU A 310 -0.01 28.13 1.58
N ASP A 311 0.86 27.97 2.59
CA ASP A 311 1.75 29.05 3.00
C ASP A 311 2.85 29.20 1.93
N VAL A 312 2.55 30.08 0.99
CA VAL A 312 3.40 30.58 -0.11
C VAL A 312 4.77 31.10 0.38
N LEU A 313 4.97 31.26 1.68
CA LEU A 313 6.19 31.81 2.29
C LEU A 313 7.26 30.77 2.69
N ARG A 314 7.02 29.45 2.53
CA ARG A 314 8.06 28.40 2.71
C ARG A 314 7.89 27.25 1.71
N THR A 315 8.26 27.47 0.45
CA THR A 315 8.45 26.39 -0.55
C THR A 315 9.80 25.68 -0.39
N ASN A 316 9.96 25.06 0.78
CA ASN A 316 11.08 24.19 1.13
C ASN A 316 10.53 22.77 1.34
N CYS A 317 11.38 21.73 1.42
CA CYS A 317 10.98 20.42 1.96
C CYS A 317 10.48 20.62 3.41
N ALA A 318 9.20 20.97 3.62
CA ALA A 318 8.68 21.41 4.92
C ALA A 318 8.50 20.24 5.91
N LEU A 319 8.58 19.00 5.44
CA LEU A 319 8.73 17.79 6.28
C LEU A 319 10.16 17.57 6.78
N SER A 320 11.02 18.60 6.72
CA SER A 320 12.43 18.57 7.15
C SER A 320 12.73 18.58 8.66
N PRO A 321 11.79 18.73 9.62
CA PRO A 321 12.14 18.39 11.00
C PRO A 321 12.51 16.89 11.04
N GLN A 322 13.68 16.55 11.59
CA GLN A 322 14.15 15.15 11.67
C GLN A 322 13.07 14.22 12.25
N LEU A 323 12.26 14.72 13.20
CA LEU A 323 11.17 13.96 13.82
C LEU A 323 10.09 13.52 12.83
N ASP A 324 9.74 14.33 11.83
CA ASP A 324 8.72 14.00 10.84
C ASP A 324 9.25 13.00 9.80
N LEU A 325 10.53 13.11 9.41
CA LEU A 325 11.19 12.12 8.57
C LEU A 325 11.27 10.75 9.27
N ILE A 326 11.59 10.76 10.58
CA ILE A 326 11.54 9.56 11.42
C ILE A 326 10.13 9.00 11.51
N SER A 327 9.14 9.85 11.75
CA SER A 327 7.75 9.41 11.92
C SER A 327 7.08 8.99 10.62
N THR A 328 7.67 9.27 9.45
CA THR A 328 7.15 8.89 8.13
C THR A 328 7.98 7.78 7.50
N ILE A 329 9.15 8.12 6.95
CA ILE A 329 10.03 7.21 6.21
C ILE A 329 10.65 6.18 7.17
N GLY A 330 11.18 6.64 8.30
CA GLY A 330 11.82 5.78 9.30
C GLY A 330 10.86 4.75 9.87
N GLU A 331 9.67 5.20 10.27
CA GLU A 331 8.59 4.34 10.78
C GLU A 331 8.15 3.33 9.72
N SER A 332 8.00 3.74 8.46
CA SER A 332 7.60 2.84 7.37
C SER A 332 8.65 1.76 7.09
N ALA A 333 9.93 2.13 7.05
CA ALA A 333 11.03 1.19 6.86
C ALA A 333 11.15 0.21 8.03
N ALA A 334 11.05 0.71 9.27
CA ALA A 334 11.11 -0.14 10.47
C ALA A 334 9.95 -1.14 10.53
N LEU A 335 8.77 -0.80 10.02
CA LEU A 335 7.61 -1.69 9.97
C LEU A 335 7.62 -2.69 8.79
N GLY A 336 8.66 -2.67 7.94
CA GLY A 336 8.82 -3.65 6.86
C GLY A 336 8.14 -3.28 5.54
N ALA A 337 7.72 -2.03 5.35
CA ALA A 337 7.24 -1.56 4.04
C ALA A 337 8.31 -1.79 2.96
N ALA A 338 7.89 -2.03 1.71
CA ALA A 338 8.79 -2.23 0.58
C ALA A 338 9.43 -0.93 0.09
N GLY A 339 8.80 0.21 0.38
CA GLY A 339 9.37 1.49 0.04
C GLY A 339 8.46 2.67 0.34
N ALA A 340 8.95 3.86 0.02
CA ALA A 340 8.23 5.12 0.10
C ALA A 340 8.27 5.84 -1.26
N ILE A 341 7.15 6.44 -1.63
CA ILE A 341 6.98 7.22 -2.86
C ILE A 341 6.71 8.67 -2.45
N PHE A 342 7.62 9.58 -2.78
CA PHE A 342 7.39 11.01 -2.65
C PHE A 342 6.51 11.48 -3.80
N TRP A 343 5.38 12.06 -3.48
CA TRP A 343 4.50 12.67 -4.45
C TRP A 343 4.34 14.17 -4.21
N GLY A 344 4.13 14.92 -5.28
CA GLY A 344 3.76 16.33 -5.22
C GLY A 344 2.91 16.73 -6.41
N ASP A 345 2.13 17.78 -6.22
CA ASP A 345 1.28 18.37 -7.27
C ASP A 345 2.05 19.46 -8.06
N ALA A 346 1.36 20.07 -9.02
CA ALA A 346 1.93 21.13 -9.84
C ALA A 346 2.27 22.40 -9.03
N ASP A 347 1.72 22.60 -7.83
CA ASP A 347 1.98 23.80 -7.02
C ASP A 347 3.43 23.87 -6.55
N TYR A 348 4.12 22.73 -6.47
CA TYR A 348 5.56 22.66 -6.24
C TYR A 348 6.40 23.37 -7.31
N THR A 349 5.87 23.62 -8.50
CA THR A 349 6.60 24.28 -9.60
C THR A 349 6.33 25.78 -9.71
N LYS A 350 5.49 26.33 -8.82
CA LYS A 350 5.05 27.74 -8.89
C LYS A 350 6.01 28.72 -8.21
N ASN A 351 6.80 28.25 -7.24
CA ASN A 351 7.79 29.08 -6.53
C ASN A 351 9.20 28.51 -6.67
N ARG A 352 10.22 29.32 -6.38
CA ARG A 352 11.62 28.87 -6.33
C ARG A 352 11.76 27.75 -5.28
N VAL A 353 11.70 26.50 -5.71
CA VAL A 353 12.06 25.36 -4.87
C VAL A 353 13.58 25.34 -4.77
N GLY A 354 14.11 25.84 -3.67
CA GLY A 354 15.54 25.73 -3.36
C GLY A 354 15.84 24.33 -2.83
N LEU A 355 16.14 23.37 -3.70
CA LEU A 355 16.49 22.01 -3.26
C LEU A 355 17.85 21.89 -2.58
N GLY A 356 18.67 22.95 -2.58
CA GLY A 356 19.80 23.10 -1.65
C GLY A 356 19.39 23.01 -0.18
N GLN A 357 18.10 23.16 0.15
CA GLN A 357 17.53 23.03 1.50
C GLN A 357 16.86 21.68 1.78
N CYS A 358 16.87 20.73 0.84
CA CYS A 358 16.42 19.34 1.08
C CYS A 358 17.59 18.42 1.48
N SER A 359 18.71 18.99 1.93
CA SER A 359 19.91 18.24 2.32
C SER A 359 19.63 17.25 3.46
N ASP A 360 18.75 17.61 4.40
CA ASP A 360 18.38 16.75 5.53
C ASP A 360 17.54 15.55 5.09
N LEU A 361 16.62 15.76 4.14
CA LEU A 361 15.89 14.67 3.50
C LEU A 361 16.87 13.71 2.80
N GLY A 362 17.83 14.25 2.06
CA GLY A 362 18.83 13.44 1.37
C GLY A 362 19.69 12.61 2.32
N ARG A 363 20.23 13.22 3.37
CA ARG A 363 20.98 12.54 4.44
C ARG A 363 20.14 11.44 5.09
N TYR A 364 18.88 11.74 5.38
CA TYR A 364 17.98 10.80 6.04
C TYR A 364 17.61 9.60 5.15
N ILE A 365 17.37 9.83 3.85
CA ILE A 365 17.14 8.74 2.88
C ILE A 365 18.34 7.80 2.85
N VAL A 366 19.56 8.32 2.74
CA VAL A 366 20.78 7.49 2.74
C VAL A 366 20.93 6.73 4.05
N ASN A 367 20.67 7.38 5.19
CA ASN A 367 20.72 6.75 6.50
C ASN A 367 19.78 5.53 6.57
N VAL A 368 18.48 5.72 6.30
CA VAL A 368 17.48 4.64 6.42
C VAL A 368 17.69 3.54 5.37
N THR A 369 17.93 3.89 4.12
CA THR A 369 18.09 2.90 3.03
C THR A 369 19.34 2.05 3.22
N THR A 370 20.45 2.66 3.65
CA THR A 370 21.70 1.93 3.94
C THR A 370 21.53 1.04 5.18
N ALA A 371 20.91 1.55 6.26
CA ALA A 371 20.65 0.76 7.46
C ALA A 371 19.75 -0.45 7.17
N ALA A 372 18.71 -0.28 6.35
CA ALA A 372 17.85 -1.38 5.92
C ALA A 372 18.62 -2.44 5.10
N GLN A 373 19.49 -2.01 4.18
CA GLN A 373 20.34 -2.91 3.38
C GLN A 373 21.34 -3.67 4.25
N LEU A 374 21.98 -2.99 5.21
CA LEU A 374 22.93 -3.59 6.15
C LEU A 374 22.22 -4.59 7.07
N CYS A 375 21.03 -4.26 7.58
CA CYS A 375 20.25 -5.19 8.39
C CYS A 375 19.85 -6.44 7.61
N SER A 376 19.36 -6.28 6.38
CA SER A 376 19.05 -7.41 5.49
C SER A 376 20.26 -8.30 5.25
N THR A 377 21.45 -7.69 5.08
CA THR A 377 22.70 -8.44 4.89
C THR A 377 23.13 -9.16 6.16
N ALA A 378 23.13 -8.48 7.31
CA ALA A 378 23.68 -8.98 8.56
C ALA A 378 22.77 -10.00 9.26
N LEU A 379 21.46 -9.84 9.16
CA LEU A 379 20.49 -10.69 9.85
C LEU A 379 19.75 -11.66 8.92
N CYS A 380 19.47 -11.23 7.69
CA CYS A 380 18.55 -11.93 6.79
C CYS A 380 19.23 -12.54 5.56
N HIS A 381 20.56 -12.67 5.57
CA HIS A 381 21.37 -13.24 4.48
C HIS A 381 21.11 -12.60 3.09
N ARG A 382 20.64 -11.34 3.05
CA ARG A 382 20.15 -10.66 1.83
C ARG A 382 18.91 -11.29 1.19
N GLN A 383 18.30 -12.26 1.86
CA GLN A 383 17.13 -13.02 1.43
C GLN A 383 15.85 -12.68 2.21
N GLY A 384 15.88 -11.56 2.94
CA GLY A 384 14.72 -11.00 3.61
C GLY A 384 14.93 -9.54 3.94
N ARG A 385 13.88 -8.90 4.45
CA ARG A 385 13.95 -7.55 5.03
C ARG A 385 13.83 -7.62 6.54
N CYS A 386 14.42 -6.65 7.21
CA CYS A 386 14.21 -6.49 8.64
C CYS A 386 12.88 -5.79 8.91
N LEU A 387 12.11 -6.32 9.86
CA LEU A 387 10.99 -5.62 10.46
C LEU A 387 11.18 -5.52 11.98
N ARG A 388 10.64 -4.47 12.57
CA ARG A 388 10.66 -4.24 14.01
C ARG A 388 9.90 -5.35 14.73
N GLN A 389 10.49 -5.90 15.78
CA GLN A 389 9.89 -7.00 16.55
C GLN A 389 8.61 -6.55 17.27
N ASP A 390 8.69 -5.46 18.03
CA ASP A 390 7.53 -4.81 18.64
C ASP A 390 7.09 -3.63 17.77
N SER A 391 5.96 -3.78 17.08
CA SER A 391 5.41 -2.73 16.22
C SER A 391 5.05 -1.44 16.96
N ASN A 392 5.06 -1.39 18.29
CA ASN A 392 4.81 -0.18 19.07
C ASN A 392 6.08 0.48 19.63
N ALA A 393 7.22 -0.21 19.61
CA ALA A 393 8.48 0.32 20.11
C ALA A 393 9.04 1.44 19.22
N ASP A 394 9.70 2.42 19.82
CA ASP A 394 10.31 3.55 19.11
C ASP A 394 11.77 3.28 18.72
N VAL A 395 11.96 2.18 17.99
CA VAL A 395 13.25 1.75 17.44
C VAL A 395 13.19 1.75 15.91
N PHE A 396 14.30 2.11 15.27
CA PHE A 396 14.35 2.41 13.83
C PHE A 396 15.60 1.83 13.18
N LEU A 397 15.53 1.64 11.86
CA LEU A 397 16.69 1.27 11.04
C LEU A 397 17.48 2.52 10.70
N HIS A 398 18.40 2.93 11.58
CA HIS A 398 19.31 4.06 11.37
C HIS A 398 20.77 3.62 11.48
N LEU A 399 21.64 4.30 10.74
CA LEU A 399 23.08 4.19 10.88
C LEU A 399 23.53 4.85 12.19
N ASN A 400 24.38 4.16 12.93
CA ASN A 400 25.04 4.70 14.12
C ASN A 400 26.15 5.67 13.71
N SER A 401 26.10 6.92 14.19
CA SER A 401 27.10 7.95 13.88
C SER A 401 28.50 7.65 14.41
N SER A 402 28.63 6.74 15.37
CA SER A 402 29.93 6.28 15.86
C SER A 402 30.60 5.25 14.94
N SER A 403 29.84 4.63 14.03
CA SER A 403 30.31 3.55 13.15
C SER A 403 30.21 3.91 11.66
N PHE A 404 29.42 4.92 11.32
CA PHE A 404 29.22 5.39 9.96
C PHE A 404 29.35 6.90 9.86
N GLN A 405 29.94 7.36 8.76
CA GLN A 405 30.00 8.76 8.37
C GLN A 405 29.20 8.97 7.10
N LEU A 406 28.39 10.03 7.07
CA LEU A 406 27.66 10.44 5.87
C LEU A 406 28.45 11.53 5.16
N HIS A 407 28.80 11.28 3.91
CA HIS A 407 29.52 12.20 3.06
C HIS A 407 28.56 12.90 2.10
N HIS A 408 28.88 14.13 1.73
CA HIS A 408 28.21 14.90 0.70
C HIS A 408 29.16 15.08 -0.48
N ARG A 409 28.65 14.99 -1.71
CA ARG A 409 29.46 15.14 -2.91
C ARG A 409 30.12 16.52 -2.98
N ASP A 410 31.42 16.52 -3.21
CA ASP A 410 32.24 17.69 -3.46
C ASP A 410 32.54 17.84 -4.97
N GLY A 411 33.21 18.95 -5.32
CA GLY A 411 33.61 19.22 -6.70
C GLY A 411 34.66 18.26 -7.25
N ASP A 412 35.39 17.59 -6.37
CA ASP A 412 36.50 16.68 -6.72
C ASP A 412 35.99 15.29 -7.14
N ASN A 413 34.77 14.91 -6.73
CA ASN A 413 34.18 13.60 -7.02
C ASN A 413 32.80 13.68 -7.73
N PRO A 414 32.71 14.28 -8.93
CA PRO A 414 31.43 14.54 -9.59
C PRO A 414 30.63 13.27 -9.95
N GLN A 415 31.29 12.10 -9.98
CA GLN A 415 30.67 10.81 -10.31
C GLN A 415 29.98 10.14 -9.11
N ARG A 416 30.20 10.61 -7.88
CA ARG A 416 29.56 10.05 -6.68
C ARG A 416 28.07 10.43 -6.63
N PRO A 417 27.22 9.68 -5.89
CA PRO A 417 25.88 10.16 -5.55
C PRO A 417 25.97 11.40 -4.65
N LEU A 418 24.88 12.19 -4.57
CA LEU A 418 24.86 13.43 -3.77
C LEU A 418 25.25 13.21 -2.30
N PHE A 419 24.81 12.09 -1.73
CA PHE A 419 25.19 11.62 -0.40
C PHE A 419 25.48 10.12 -0.44
N TRP A 420 26.41 9.67 0.39
CA TRP A 420 26.66 8.25 0.63
C TRP A 420 27.13 8.02 2.07
N ALA A 421 27.04 6.77 2.52
CA ALA A 421 27.52 6.35 3.82
C ALA A 421 28.81 5.52 3.67
N GLU A 422 29.79 5.78 4.54
CA GLU A 422 30.98 4.95 4.70
C GLU A 422 31.08 4.47 6.14
N GLY A 423 31.54 3.23 6.33
CA GLY A 423 31.61 2.59 7.63
C GLY A 423 31.25 1.10 7.57
N GLN A 424 31.25 0.46 8.73
CA GLN A 424 30.88 -0.94 8.90
C GLN A 424 30.11 -1.12 10.21
N LEU A 425 29.23 -2.13 10.25
CA LEU A 425 28.49 -2.44 11.47
C LEU A 425 29.46 -2.88 12.57
N SER A 426 29.40 -2.19 13.71
CA SER A 426 30.09 -2.64 14.92
C SER A 426 29.37 -3.85 15.55
N PRO A 427 30.01 -4.57 16.49
CA PRO A 427 29.33 -5.58 17.29
C PRO A 427 28.11 -5.02 18.05
N ALA A 428 28.19 -3.77 18.53
CA ALA A 428 27.09 -3.09 19.21
C ALA A 428 25.92 -2.82 18.26
N ASP A 429 26.19 -2.38 17.02
CA ASP A 429 25.13 -2.18 16.01
C ASP A 429 24.45 -3.50 15.66
N THR A 430 25.23 -4.56 15.48
CA THR A 430 24.69 -5.89 15.18
C THR A 430 23.83 -6.41 16.33
N PHE A 431 24.25 -6.17 17.57
CA PHE A 431 23.46 -6.52 18.76
C PHE A 431 22.15 -5.72 18.84
N TYR A 432 22.19 -4.42 18.55
CA TYR A 432 20.99 -3.58 18.46
C TYR A 432 20.00 -4.13 17.43
N LEU A 433 20.48 -4.45 16.22
CA LEU A 433 19.65 -5.00 15.16
C LEU A 433 19.02 -6.34 15.58
N ARG A 434 19.79 -7.27 16.16
CA ARG A 434 19.27 -8.58 16.63
C ARG A 434 18.23 -8.45 17.74
N THR A 435 18.41 -7.46 18.62
CA THR A 435 17.52 -7.22 19.76
C THR A 435 16.17 -6.66 19.32
N HIS A 436 16.16 -5.77 18.31
CA HIS A 436 14.98 -4.98 17.97
C HIS A 436 14.30 -5.37 16.66
N PHE A 437 14.98 -6.11 15.79
CA PHE A 437 14.48 -6.48 14.47
C PHE A 437 14.48 -8.01 14.28
N ARG A 438 13.58 -8.48 13.43
CA ARG A 438 13.51 -9.86 12.95
C ARG A 438 13.41 -9.87 11.42
N CYS A 439 13.70 -11.00 10.80
CA CYS A 439 13.60 -11.12 9.36
C CYS A 439 12.17 -11.47 8.91
N HIS A 440 11.76 -10.82 7.82
CA HIS A 440 10.65 -11.23 6.95
C HIS A 440 11.26 -11.73 5.65
N CYS A 441 11.24 -13.04 5.46
CA CYS A 441 11.94 -13.67 4.33
C CYS A 441 11.23 -13.43 3.01
N TYR A 442 12.01 -13.22 1.96
CA TYR A 442 11.49 -13.15 0.61
C TYR A 442 10.99 -14.52 0.15
N GLN A 443 10.07 -14.53 -0.79
CA GLN A 443 9.57 -15.74 -1.43
C GLN A 443 10.74 -16.62 -1.90
N GLY A 444 10.65 -17.91 -1.56
CA GLY A 444 11.73 -18.88 -1.80
C GLY A 444 12.72 -19.03 -0.64
N TRP A 445 12.55 -18.32 0.47
CA TRP A 445 13.43 -18.39 1.63
C TRP A 445 12.66 -18.52 2.95
N GLN A 446 13.26 -19.22 3.90
CA GLN A 446 12.69 -19.49 5.22
C GLN A 446 13.77 -19.56 6.31
N GLY A 447 13.33 -19.72 7.55
CA GLY A 447 14.18 -19.69 8.76
C GLY A 447 14.26 -18.30 9.38
N SER A 448 14.71 -18.23 10.63
CA SER A 448 14.75 -16.97 11.40
C SER A 448 15.64 -15.88 10.80
N GLY A 449 16.63 -16.25 9.98
CA GLY A 449 17.52 -15.36 9.24
C GLY A 449 17.45 -15.54 7.72
N CYS A 450 16.40 -16.18 7.19
CA CYS A 450 16.21 -16.42 5.75
C CYS A 450 17.36 -17.18 5.07
N GLN A 451 18.02 -18.07 5.82
CA GLN A 451 19.19 -18.80 5.37
C GLN A 451 18.88 -20.10 4.63
N VAL A 452 17.64 -20.59 4.72
CA VAL A 452 17.23 -21.86 4.12
C VAL A 452 16.35 -21.58 2.90
N PRO A 453 16.62 -22.17 1.72
CA PRO A 453 15.67 -22.16 0.62
C PRO A 453 14.35 -22.79 1.06
N ALA A 454 13.22 -22.15 0.78
CA ALA A 454 11.92 -22.76 1.00
C ALA A 454 11.70 -23.82 -0.09
N ASP A 455 11.44 -25.07 0.30
CA ASP A 455 11.11 -26.12 -0.67
C ASP A 455 9.93 -25.66 -1.51
N SER A 456 10.07 -25.75 -2.83
CA SER A 456 8.96 -25.52 -3.74
C SER A 456 7.90 -26.58 -3.44
N LYS A 457 6.88 -26.23 -2.65
CA LYS A 457 5.61 -26.93 -2.77
C LYS A 457 5.19 -26.75 -4.22
N SER A 458 5.26 -27.86 -4.94
CA SER A 458 4.72 -28.05 -6.27
C SER A 458 3.21 -27.89 -6.20
N ASP A 459 2.74 -26.64 -6.06
CA ASP A 459 1.38 -26.25 -6.44
C ASP A 459 1.43 -25.72 -7.88
N ALA A 460 2.02 -26.52 -8.77
CA ALA A 460 1.51 -26.52 -10.13
C ALA A 460 0.18 -27.29 -10.04
N PRO A 461 -0.95 -26.76 -10.51
CA PRO A 461 -2.01 -27.66 -10.91
C PRO A 461 -1.38 -28.56 -11.97
N ASP A 462 -1.35 -29.86 -11.71
CA ASP A 462 -1.10 -30.88 -12.72
C ASP A 462 -2.18 -30.73 -13.80
N PHE A 463 -2.01 -29.76 -14.70
CA PHE A 463 -2.56 -29.81 -16.03
C PHE A 463 -1.74 -30.84 -16.76
N LEU A 464 -2.04 -32.11 -16.49
CA LEU A 464 -1.85 -33.29 -17.35
C LEU A 464 -2.22 -34.54 -16.51
N ALA A 465 -3.46 -34.60 -16.03
CA ALA A 465 -4.13 -35.90 -15.95
C ALA A 465 -4.49 -36.33 -17.39
N PRO A 466 -4.29 -37.61 -17.76
CA PRO A 466 -4.44 -38.07 -19.14
C PRO A 466 -5.93 -38.22 -19.48
N LEU A 467 -6.62 -37.12 -19.78
CA LEU A 467 -7.87 -37.15 -20.55
C LEU A 467 -7.52 -37.32 -22.03
N GLY A 468 -6.97 -38.49 -22.38
CA GLY A 468 -6.38 -38.69 -23.70
C GLY A 468 -6.16 -40.15 -24.06
N LEU A 469 -7.09 -41.04 -23.71
CA LEU A 469 -7.14 -42.41 -24.26
C LEU A 469 -8.56 -42.97 -24.42
N GLY A 470 -9.59 -42.32 -23.86
CA GLY A 470 -11.00 -42.71 -24.04
C GLY A 470 -11.71 -42.07 -25.25
N VAL A 471 -11.17 -40.99 -25.82
CA VAL A 471 -11.83 -40.25 -26.93
C VAL A 471 -11.27 -40.63 -28.30
N LEU A 472 -10.06 -41.19 -28.37
CA LEU A 472 -9.47 -41.71 -29.62
C LEU A 472 -10.01 -43.10 -30.03
N LEU A 473 -10.64 -43.84 -29.11
CA LEU A 473 -11.29 -45.12 -29.41
C LEU A 473 -12.77 -44.98 -29.83
N LEU A 474 -13.39 -43.81 -29.63
CA LEU A 474 -14.76 -43.55 -30.10
C LEU A 474 -14.81 -42.93 -31.50
N LEU A 475 -13.72 -42.31 -31.97
CA LEU A 475 -13.61 -41.80 -33.35
C LEU A 475 -13.10 -42.85 -34.34
N ALA A 476 -12.47 -43.94 -33.88
CA ALA A 476 -12.06 -45.05 -34.75
C ALA A 476 -13.21 -46.01 -35.11
N SER A 477 -14.30 -46.04 -34.32
CA SER A 477 -15.46 -46.91 -34.56
C SER A 477 -16.54 -46.31 -35.47
N TRP A 478 -16.35 -45.06 -35.94
CA TRP A 478 -17.26 -44.39 -36.89
C TRP A 478 -16.70 -44.29 -38.32
N CYS A 479 -15.49 -44.81 -38.57
CA CYS A 479 -14.91 -44.91 -39.92
C CYS A 479 -14.95 -46.32 -40.53
N TYR A 480 -15.59 -47.29 -39.88
CA TYR A 480 -15.72 -48.67 -40.39
C TYR A 480 -17.16 -49.06 -40.82
N LEU A 481 -18.07 -48.10 -40.98
CA LEU A 481 -19.45 -48.33 -41.42
C LEU A 481 -19.85 -47.55 -42.69
N LEU A 482 -18.87 -47.15 -43.51
CA LEU A 482 -19.11 -46.51 -44.81
C LEU A 482 -18.30 -47.14 -45.97
N LEU A 483 -17.86 -48.38 -45.81
CA LEU A 483 -17.36 -49.25 -46.89
C LEU A 483 -17.82 -50.68 -46.60
N ASP A 484 -19.10 -50.92 -46.80
CA ASP A 484 -19.71 -52.08 -47.47
C ASP A 484 -21.24 -51.86 -47.61
#